data_AF-A0A8X7VG72-F1
#
_entry.id   AF-A0A8X7VG72-F1
#
_cell.length_a   1.000
_cell.length_b   1.000
_cell.length_c   1.000
_cell.angle_alpha   90.00
_cell.angle_beta   90.00
_cell.angle_gamma   90.00
#
_symmetry.space_group_name_H-M   'P 1'
#
loop_
_entity.id
_entity.type
_entity.pdbx_description
1 polymer ?
#
loop_
_entity_poly.entity_id
_entity_poly.type
_entity_poly.pdbx_seq_one_letter_code
_entity_poly.pdbx_strand_id
1 'polypeptide(L)'
;MTTTPRSTAARASVEQDSPMVPPPPARFIPPRRVVNLTEENRSLINSLRSATSTPQETDTCMRSLRNLMTSEEDGGAAQFREVISELNAADLRRMAWFLTSHSGYFLSIARNKNGSHRLQKLLGKTADVDTFFFAAFFRSFLDIMTDKEASFIVIQGLRVFSNVMKEALFPHILEYADKLACDQHGCVALNRCITVLDDPYCRTFFLYAVVVNAVPFSYHAYGNFVVQHVLDLNDLQCTLNIAVNLRGHYVELSFIKYGSYIVEKLLDRRESMVVVVEELLMCQGDRLLRLARGTYGNFVVYKALRVTQAEMTRDDLFWGLVNRLRPFLDLLGKSHTIAAFLNSIP
;
A
#
# COMPACT_ATOMS: atom_id res chain seq x y z
N MET A 1 -31.94 -75.72 26.89
CA MET A 1 -33.01 -75.93 25.88
C MET A 1 -34.29 -75.28 26.39
N THR A 2 -35.19 -74.95 25.46
CA THR A 2 -36.59 -74.50 25.62
C THR A 2 -36.86 -73.05 26.08
N THR A 3 -37.00 -72.23 25.03
CA THR A 3 -37.93 -71.10 24.80
C THR A 3 -39.23 -71.05 25.62
N THR A 4 -39.69 -69.83 25.95
CA THR A 4 -41.03 -69.21 25.72
C THR A 4 -41.18 -67.95 26.62
N PRO A 5 -42.24 -67.10 26.49
CA PRO A 5 -42.47 -66.15 25.40
C PRO A 5 -42.80 -64.71 25.90
N ARG A 6 -43.03 -63.80 24.95
CA ARG A 6 -43.49 -62.41 25.14
C ARG A 6 -44.79 -62.30 25.96
N SER A 7 -44.85 -61.27 26.81
CA SER A 7 -46.09 -60.58 27.19
C SER A 7 -45.82 -59.08 27.36
N THR A 8 -46.53 -58.30 26.57
CA THR A 8 -46.59 -56.84 26.54
C THR A 8 -47.35 -56.29 27.74
N ALA A 9 -46.75 -55.36 28.48
CA ALA A 9 -47.46 -54.48 29.40
C ALA A 9 -46.93 -53.05 29.26
N ALA A 10 -47.84 -52.15 28.93
CA ALA A 10 -47.63 -50.75 28.62
C ALA A 10 -47.12 -49.96 29.82
N ARG A 11 -46.16 -49.05 29.59
CA ARG A 11 -45.81 -47.98 30.51
C ARG A 11 -45.94 -46.66 29.75
N ALA A 12 -46.86 -45.83 30.22
CA ALA A 12 -47.19 -44.53 29.66
C ALA A 12 -45.96 -43.60 29.69
N SER A 13 -45.63 -43.02 28.54
CA SER A 13 -44.69 -41.92 28.41
C SER A 13 -45.50 -40.63 28.26
N VAL A 14 -45.30 -39.71 29.19
CA VAL A 14 -45.82 -38.34 29.15
C VAL A 14 -45.10 -37.62 28.01
N GLU A 15 -45.83 -37.28 26.94
CA GLU A 15 -45.36 -36.35 25.92
C GLU A 15 -45.36 -34.94 26.52
N GLN A 16 -44.16 -34.38 26.75
CA GLN A 16 -43.99 -32.95 26.93
C GLN A 16 -44.11 -32.29 25.56
N ASP A 17 -45.23 -31.61 25.35
CA ASP A 17 -45.50 -30.78 24.19
C ASP A 17 -44.47 -29.63 24.16
N SER A 18 -43.54 -29.69 23.21
CA SER A 18 -42.57 -28.60 22.98
C SER A 18 -43.30 -27.49 22.22
N PRO A 19 -43.24 -26.22 22.65
CA PRO A 19 -43.96 -25.15 21.98
C PRO A 19 -43.44 -24.99 20.54
N MET A 20 -44.34 -25.18 19.58
CA MET A 20 -44.08 -25.06 18.15
C MET A 20 -43.68 -23.62 17.82
N VAL A 21 -42.40 -23.38 17.55
CA VAL A 21 -41.90 -22.08 17.08
C VAL A 21 -42.45 -21.88 15.66
N PRO A 22 -43.21 -20.80 15.38
CA PRO A 22 -43.74 -20.56 14.05
C PRO A 22 -42.58 -20.34 13.05
N PRO A 23 -42.73 -20.75 11.78
CA PRO A 23 -41.70 -20.54 10.78
C PRO A 23 -41.42 -19.04 10.63
N PRO A 24 -40.15 -18.65 10.39
CA PRO A 24 -39.82 -17.24 10.22
C PRO A 24 -40.61 -16.66 9.04
N PRO A 25 -41.07 -15.40 9.13
CA PRO A 25 -41.81 -14.76 8.05
C PRO A 25 -40.96 -14.79 6.76
N ALA A 26 -41.60 -15.11 5.64
CA ALA A 26 -40.95 -15.12 4.34
C ALA A 26 -40.19 -13.79 4.15
N ARG A 27 -38.89 -13.88 3.87
CA ARG A 27 -38.07 -12.70 3.56
C ARG A 27 -38.74 -11.97 2.40
N PHE A 28 -39.22 -10.76 2.67
CA PHE A 28 -39.68 -9.86 1.62
C PHE A 28 -38.48 -9.57 0.73
N ILE A 29 -38.42 -10.21 -0.43
CA ILE A 29 -37.50 -9.82 -1.50
C ILE A 29 -38.22 -8.65 -2.18
N PRO A 30 -37.80 -7.40 -1.99
CA PRO A 30 -38.43 -6.29 -2.69
C PRO A 30 -38.29 -6.56 -4.20
N PRO A 31 -39.34 -6.28 -5.00
CA PRO A 31 -39.23 -6.38 -6.45
C PRO A 31 -38.02 -5.55 -6.90
N ARG A 32 -37.23 -6.07 -7.86
CA ARG A 32 -36.15 -5.31 -8.51
C ARG A 32 -36.73 -3.95 -8.90
N ARG A 33 -36.23 -2.90 -8.26
CA ARG A 33 -36.61 -1.52 -8.57
C ARG A 33 -36.31 -1.33 -10.06
N VAL A 34 -37.33 -1.18 -10.89
CA VAL A 34 -37.15 -0.77 -12.28
C VAL A 34 -36.59 0.64 -12.20
N VAL A 35 -35.27 0.77 -12.30
CA VAL A 35 -34.63 2.08 -12.34
C VAL A 35 -34.93 2.63 -13.72
N ASN A 36 -35.68 3.73 -13.78
CA ASN A 36 -35.89 4.43 -15.04
C ASN A 36 -34.56 5.07 -15.43
N LEU A 37 -33.80 4.38 -16.28
CA LEU A 37 -32.58 4.91 -16.91
C LEU A 37 -32.89 6.28 -17.50
N THR A 38 -32.02 7.25 -17.20
CA THR A 38 -32.03 8.54 -17.90
C THR A 38 -31.86 8.30 -19.40
N GLU A 39 -32.42 9.19 -20.22
CA GLU A 39 -32.29 9.08 -21.68
C GLU A 39 -30.82 9.07 -22.11
N GLU A 40 -29.96 9.79 -21.38
CA GLU A 40 -28.52 9.79 -21.55
C GLU A 40 -27.89 8.41 -21.29
N ASN A 41 -28.27 7.74 -20.18
CA ASN A 41 -27.78 6.40 -19.85
C ASN A 41 -28.22 5.38 -20.91
N ARG A 42 -29.48 5.44 -21.37
CA ARG A 42 -29.99 4.56 -22.45
C ARG A 42 -29.24 4.78 -23.76
N SER A 43 -29.05 6.04 -24.14
CA SER A 43 -28.33 6.43 -25.35
C SER A 43 -26.90 5.88 -25.32
N LEU A 44 -26.19 6.05 -24.20
CA LEU A 44 -24.83 5.52 -24.04
C LEU A 44 -24.77 3.99 -24.13
N ILE A 45 -25.68 3.29 -23.45
CA ILE A 45 -25.76 1.82 -23.51
C ILE A 45 -26.00 1.35 -24.95
N ASN A 46 -26.89 2.03 -25.69
CA ASN A 46 -27.16 1.72 -27.09
C ASN A 46 -25.93 2.01 -27.98
N SER A 47 -25.20 3.11 -27.73
CA SER A 47 -23.94 3.40 -28.43
C SER A 47 -22.88 2.33 -28.20
N LEU A 48 -22.72 1.84 -26.97
CA LEU A 48 -21.82 0.72 -26.65
C LEU A 48 -22.24 -0.59 -27.34
N ARG A 49 -23.55 -0.76 -27.58
CA ARG A 49 -24.12 -1.95 -28.22
C ARG A 49 -24.02 -1.93 -29.74
N SER A 50 -23.91 -0.76 -30.35
CA SER A 50 -23.82 -0.62 -31.80
C SER A 50 -22.58 -1.33 -32.36
N ALA A 51 -22.76 -2.09 -33.44
CA ALA A 51 -21.68 -2.82 -34.14
C ALA A 51 -21.03 -2.00 -35.25
N THR A 52 -21.66 -0.90 -35.68
CA THR A 52 -21.19 0.01 -36.72
C THR A 52 -21.14 1.40 -36.13
N SER A 53 -19.95 1.99 -36.05
CA SER A 53 -19.79 3.34 -35.53
C SER A 53 -19.07 4.18 -36.56
N THR A 54 -19.74 5.23 -37.04
CA THR A 54 -19.07 6.34 -37.71
C THR A 54 -18.06 6.99 -36.75
N PRO A 55 -17.04 7.71 -37.26
CA PRO A 55 -16.13 8.46 -36.41
C PRO A 55 -16.84 9.43 -35.44
N GLN A 56 -17.95 10.02 -35.88
CA GLN A 56 -18.76 10.95 -35.07
C GLN A 56 -19.53 10.25 -33.93
N GLU A 57 -20.07 9.06 -34.18
CA GLU A 57 -20.72 8.25 -33.15
C GLU A 57 -19.71 7.73 -32.12
N THR A 58 -18.51 7.37 -32.59
CA THR A 58 -17.38 6.95 -31.75
C THR A 58 -16.97 8.09 -30.81
N ASP A 59 -16.78 9.30 -31.32
CA ASP A 59 -16.41 10.48 -30.53
C ASP A 59 -17.52 10.86 -29.54
N THR A 60 -18.77 10.76 -29.95
CA THR A 60 -19.92 11.02 -29.08
C THR A 60 -20.01 10.01 -27.94
N CYS A 61 -19.80 8.72 -28.23
CA CYS A 61 -19.73 7.67 -27.21
C CYS A 61 -18.57 7.92 -26.22
N MET A 62 -17.39 8.27 -26.71
CA MET A 62 -16.24 8.59 -25.87
C MET A 62 -16.50 9.81 -24.97
N ARG A 63 -17.16 10.87 -25.48
CA ARG A 63 -17.54 12.02 -24.65
C ARG A 63 -18.52 11.62 -23.54
N SER A 64 -19.56 10.86 -23.87
CA SER A 64 -20.53 10.38 -22.88
C SER A 64 -19.90 9.44 -21.85
N LEU A 65 -19.00 8.53 -22.27
CA LEU A 65 -18.23 7.68 -21.36
C LEU A 65 -17.35 8.51 -20.42
N ARG A 66 -16.66 9.53 -20.94
CA ARG A 66 -15.82 10.40 -20.10
C ARG A 66 -16.67 11.08 -19.04
N ASN A 67 -17.81 11.66 -19.42
CA ASN A 67 -18.74 12.28 -18.48
C ASN A 67 -19.22 11.28 -17.42
N LEU A 68 -19.63 10.07 -17.84
CA LEU A 68 -20.02 8.99 -16.92
C LEU A 68 -18.89 8.58 -15.97
N MET A 69 -17.62 8.66 -16.40
CA MET A 69 -16.48 8.27 -15.57
C MET A 69 -15.98 9.39 -14.66
N THR A 70 -16.07 10.65 -15.07
CA THR A 70 -15.46 11.78 -14.32
C THR A 70 -16.47 12.69 -13.62
N SER A 71 -17.79 12.52 -13.85
CA SER A 71 -18.83 13.36 -13.25
C SER A 71 -18.69 13.46 -11.73
N GLU A 72 -18.64 14.70 -11.24
CA GLU A 72 -18.57 15.10 -9.83
C GLU A 72 -19.94 15.40 -9.22
N GLU A 73 -21.00 15.36 -10.04
CA GLU A 73 -22.37 15.68 -9.60
C GLU A 73 -22.90 14.67 -8.57
N ASP A 74 -23.79 15.14 -7.70
CA ASP A 74 -24.57 14.37 -6.72
C ASP A 74 -25.53 13.38 -7.43
N GLY A 75 -24.95 12.38 -8.08
CA GLY A 75 -25.65 11.46 -8.97
C GLY A 75 -24.73 10.65 -9.87
N GLY A 76 -23.54 11.17 -10.23
CA GLY A 76 -22.64 10.50 -11.17
C GLY A 76 -22.21 9.11 -10.72
N ALA A 77 -22.03 8.89 -9.41
CA ALA A 77 -21.74 7.56 -8.87
C ALA A 77 -22.93 6.59 -8.95
N ALA A 78 -24.17 7.09 -8.87
CA ALA A 78 -25.38 6.29 -9.04
C ALA A 78 -25.58 5.95 -10.51
N GLN A 79 -25.43 6.92 -11.42
CA GLN A 79 -25.47 6.73 -12.87
C GLN A 79 -24.44 5.68 -13.32
N PHE A 80 -23.19 5.77 -12.85
CA PHE A 80 -22.18 4.75 -13.15
C PHE A 80 -22.63 3.36 -12.69
N ARG A 81 -23.14 3.21 -11.45
CA ARG A 81 -23.60 1.90 -10.97
C ARG A 81 -24.76 1.35 -11.80
N GLU A 82 -25.69 2.22 -12.16
CA GLU A 82 -26.86 1.89 -12.97
C GLU A 82 -26.46 1.41 -14.37
N VAL A 83 -25.60 2.16 -15.07
CA VAL A 83 -25.09 1.75 -16.38
C VAL A 83 -24.38 0.40 -16.26
N ILE A 84 -23.45 0.25 -15.32
CA ILE A 84 -22.69 -1.01 -15.14
C ILE A 84 -23.59 -2.20 -14.79
N SER A 85 -24.72 -2.00 -14.10
CA SER A 85 -25.65 -3.11 -13.82
C SER A 85 -26.40 -3.64 -15.04
N GLU A 86 -26.50 -2.83 -16.09
CA GLU A 86 -27.21 -3.18 -17.34
C GLU A 86 -26.28 -3.72 -18.44
N LEU A 87 -24.95 -3.63 -18.25
CA LEU A 87 -23.96 -4.11 -19.22
C LEU A 87 -23.66 -5.60 -19.03
N ASN A 88 -23.75 -6.37 -20.11
CA ASN A 88 -23.24 -7.75 -20.14
C ASN A 88 -21.72 -7.79 -20.38
N ALA A 89 -21.12 -9.00 -20.44
CA ALA A 89 -19.69 -9.16 -20.64
C ALA A 89 -19.17 -8.54 -21.96
N ALA A 90 -19.91 -8.66 -23.06
CA ALA A 90 -19.55 -8.09 -24.35
C ALA A 90 -19.63 -6.54 -24.34
N ASP A 91 -20.64 -5.99 -23.67
CA ASP A 91 -20.80 -4.55 -23.48
C ASP A 91 -19.66 -3.98 -22.62
N LEU A 92 -19.32 -4.64 -21.51
CA LEU A 92 -18.20 -4.26 -20.64
C LEU A 92 -16.86 -4.32 -21.39
N ARG A 93 -16.66 -5.34 -22.23
CA ARG A 93 -15.48 -5.44 -23.09
C ARG A 93 -15.38 -4.24 -24.03
N ARG A 94 -16.48 -3.87 -24.70
CA ARG A 94 -16.49 -2.70 -25.60
C ARG A 94 -16.24 -1.40 -24.83
N MET A 95 -16.86 -1.26 -23.65
CA MET A 95 -16.59 -0.12 -22.77
C MET A 95 -15.10 -0.03 -22.42
N ALA A 96 -14.46 -1.13 -22.05
CA ALA A 96 -13.02 -1.16 -21.77
C ALA A 96 -12.18 -0.80 -22.99
N TRP A 97 -12.55 -1.30 -24.18
CA TRP A 97 -11.90 -0.92 -25.45
C TRP A 97 -11.98 0.59 -25.72
N PHE A 98 -13.15 1.22 -25.55
CA PHE A 98 -13.31 2.67 -25.71
C PHE A 98 -12.48 3.45 -24.68
N LEU A 99 -12.54 3.04 -23.40
CA LEU A 99 -11.82 3.68 -22.30
C LEU A 99 -10.30 3.63 -22.47
N THR A 100 -9.79 2.59 -23.12
CA THR A 100 -8.35 2.34 -23.33
C THR A 100 -7.89 2.58 -24.77
N SER A 101 -8.75 3.18 -25.60
CA SER A 101 -8.52 3.40 -27.03
C SER A 101 -7.25 4.22 -27.30
N HIS A 102 -7.03 5.28 -26.53
CA HIS A 102 -5.90 6.19 -26.66
C HIS A 102 -5.34 6.54 -25.28
N SER A 103 -4.01 6.62 -25.16
CA SER A 103 -3.31 6.87 -23.88
C SER A 103 -3.74 8.19 -23.24
N GLY A 104 -3.78 9.29 -24.00
CA GLY A 104 -4.18 10.60 -23.48
C GLY A 104 -5.62 10.65 -22.95
N TYR A 105 -6.55 9.99 -23.65
CA TYR A 105 -7.95 9.88 -23.21
C TYR A 105 -8.05 9.05 -21.92
N PHE A 106 -7.42 7.87 -21.91
CA PHE A 106 -7.37 7.00 -20.73
C PHE A 106 -6.77 7.71 -19.51
N LEU A 107 -5.61 8.35 -19.67
CA LEU A 107 -4.95 9.12 -18.61
C LEU A 107 -5.81 10.26 -18.10
N SER A 108 -6.56 10.95 -18.99
CA SER A 108 -7.45 12.03 -18.56
C SER A 108 -8.57 11.55 -17.62
N ILE A 109 -9.00 10.30 -17.74
CA ILE A 109 -9.96 9.66 -16.84
C ILE A 109 -9.24 9.12 -15.61
N ALA A 110 -8.11 8.45 -15.77
CA ALA A 110 -7.36 7.85 -14.67
C ALA A 110 -6.82 8.87 -13.66
N ARG A 111 -6.41 10.07 -14.11
CA ARG A 111 -5.94 11.16 -13.25
C ARG A 111 -7.09 11.91 -12.53
N ASN A 112 -8.34 11.65 -12.91
CA ASN A 112 -9.50 12.18 -12.20
C ASN A 112 -9.86 11.26 -11.02
N LYS A 113 -10.14 11.84 -9.85
CA LYS A 113 -10.49 11.09 -8.62
C LYS A 113 -11.66 10.12 -8.82
N ASN A 114 -12.75 10.58 -9.43
CA ASN A 114 -13.92 9.74 -9.71
C ASN A 114 -13.63 8.74 -10.82
N GLY A 115 -12.91 9.16 -11.86
CA GLY A 115 -12.49 8.33 -12.97
C GLY A 115 -11.64 7.15 -12.51
N SER A 116 -10.57 7.39 -11.74
CA SER A 116 -9.74 6.34 -11.14
C SER A 116 -10.58 5.35 -10.33
N HIS A 117 -11.43 5.85 -9.43
CA HIS A 117 -12.27 4.99 -8.59
C HIS A 117 -13.27 4.15 -9.40
N ARG A 118 -13.83 4.71 -10.49
CA ARG A 118 -14.74 3.98 -11.38
C ARG A 118 -13.98 2.97 -12.25
N LEU A 119 -12.78 3.30 -12.74
CA LEU A 119 -11.89 2.36 -13.44
C LEU A 119 -11.53 1.17 -12.56
N GLN A 120 -11.20 1.40 -11.28
CA GLN A 120 -10.93 0.34 -10.32
C GLN A 120 -12.10 -0.65 -10.16
N LYS A 121 -13.35 -0.21 -10.33
CA LYS A 121 -14.54 -1.06 -10.25
C LYS A 121 -14.78 -1.90 -11.51
N LEU A 122 -14.13 -1.54 -12.62
CA LEU A 122 -14.18 -2.31 -13.87
C LEU A 122 -13.14 -3.43 -13.88
N LEU A 123 -12.00 -3.22 -13.23
CA LEU A 123 -10.97 -4.25 -13.06
C LEU A 123 -11.53 -5.47 -12.30
N GLY A 124 -11.25 -6.66 -12.80
CA GLY A 124 -11.71 -7.94 -12.27
C GLY A 124 -13.15 -8.30 -12.66
N LYS A 125 -13.83 -7.51 -13.50
CA LYS A 125 -15.20 -7.82 -13.95
C LYS A 125 -15.23 -8.99 -14.94
N THR A 126 -14.31 -9.01 -15.90
CA THR A 126 -14.15 -10.07 -16.90
C THR A 126 -12.70 -10.10 -17.38
N ALA A 127 -12.21 -11.26 -17.84
CA ALA A 127 -10.85 -11.40 -18.36
C ALA A 127 -10.57 -10.48 -19.57
N ASP A 128 -11.56 -10.27 -20.45
CA ASP A 128 -11.43 -9.38 -21.60
C ASP A 128 -11.23 -7.92 -21.18
N VAL A 129 -11.99 -7.46 -20.18
CA VAL A 129 -11.84 -6.12 -19.60
C VAL A 129 -10.44 -5.93 -19.01
N ASP A 130 -9.98 -6.92 -18.24
CA ASP A 130 -8.65 -6.89 -17.63
C ASP A 130 -7.55 -6.83 -18.69
N THR A 131 -7.69 -7.56 -19.80
CA THR A 131 -6.74 -7.54 -20.92
C THR A 131 -6.59 -6.14 -21.52
N PHE A 132 -7.69 -5.40 -21.69
CA PHE A 132 -7.64 -4.02 -22.20
C PHE A 132 -6.92 -3.07 -21.23
N PHE A 133 -7.26 -3.12 -19.94
CA PHE A 133 -6.61 -2.27 -18.94
C PHE A 133 -5.15 -2.62 -18.76
N PHE A 134 -4.81 -3.90 -18.77
CA PHE A 134 -3.43 -4.37 -18.71
C PHE A 134 -2.61 -3.78 -19.85
N ALA A 135 -3.08 -3.88 -21.10
CA ALA A 135 -2.39 -3.27 -22.24
C ALA A 135 -2.27 -1.74 -22.10
N ALA A 136 -3.25 -1.07 -21.50
CA ALA A 136 -3.18 0.37 -21.23
C ALA A 136 -2.15 0.73 -20.15
N PHE A 137 -1.99 -0.12 -19.13
CA PHE A 137 -1.00 0.08 -18.06
C PHE A 137 0.40 0.14 -18.65
N PHE A 138 0.80 -0.80 -19.53
CA PHE A 138 2.15 -0.78 -20.14
C PHE A 138 2.40 0.41 -21.05
N ARG A 139 1.38 0.92 -21.76
CA ARG A 139 1.54 2.08 -22.66
C ARG A 139 1.85 3.38 -21.92
N SER A 140 1.50 3.49 -20.65
CA SER A 140 1.61 4.74 -19.88
C SER A 140 1.96 4.47 -18.42
N PHE A 141 2.79 3.44 -18.17
CA PHE A 141 3.01 2.91 -16.82
C PHE A 141 3.53 3.97 -15.85
N LEU A 142 4.61 4.68 -16.24
CA LEU A 142 5.21 5.69 -15.39
C LEU A 142 4.24 6.86 -15.14
N ASP A 143 3.55 7.34 -16.18
CA ASP A 143 2.52 8.39 -16.09
C ASP A 143 1.36 8.07 -15.14
N ILE A 144 1.03 6.79 -14.99
CA ILE A 144 0.00 6.29 -14.08
C ILE A 144 0.55 6.19 -12.67
N MET A 145 1.72 5.57 -12.51
CA MET A 145 2.30 5.27 -11.20
C MET A 145 2.83 6.51 -10.45
N THR A 146 3.19 7.58 -11.16
CA THR A 146 3.60 8.87 -10.57
C THR A 146 2.44 9.86 -10.43
N ASP A 147 1.19 9.42 -10.60
CA ASP A 147 0.01 10.24 -10.37
C ASP A 147 -0.74 9.82 -9.10
N LYS A 148 -1.23 10.82 -8.36
CA LYS A 148 -1.89 10.64 -7.06
C LYS A 148 -3.19 9.83 -7.14
N GLU A 149 -3.93 9.92 -8.25
CA GLU A 149 -5.20 9.22 -8.46
C GLU A 149 -5.01 8.00 -9.36
N ALA A 150 -4.22 8.12 -10.42
CA ALA A 150 -4.12 7.07 -11.42
C ALA A 150 -3.43 5.81 -10.87
N SER A 151 -2.42 5.95 -10.00
CA SER A 151 -1.67 4.81 -9.44
C SER A 151 -2.56 3.73 -8.80
N PHE A 152 -3.72 4.13 -8.25
CA PHE A 152 -4.67 3.19 -7.66
C PHE A 152 -5.22 2.16 -8.64
N ILE A 153 -5.26 2.43 -9.95
CA ILE A 153 -5.75 1.45 -10.94
C ILE A 153 -4.76 0.28 -11.09
N VAL A 154 -3.45 0.54 -11.04
CA VAL A 154 -2.42 -0.50 -11.08
C VAL A 154 -2.43 -1.30 -9.78
N ILE A 155 -2.53 -0.60 -8.64
CA ILE A 155 -2.63 -1.24 -7.31
C ILE A 155 -3.86 -2.15 -7.25
N GLN A 156 -5.00 -1.74 -7.80
CA GLN A 156 -6.19 -2.58 -7.87
C GLN A 156 -5.99 -3.76 -8.84
N GLY A 157 -5.34 -3.53 -9.98
CA GLY A 157 -4.95 -4.60 -10.91
C GLY A 157 -4.13 -5.69 -10.23
N LEU A 158 -3.15 -5.33 -9.40
CA LEU A 158 -2.35 -6.29 -8.62
C LEU A 158 -3.19 -7.16 -7.67
N ARG A 159 -4.37 -6.70 -7.26
CA ARG A 159 -5.29 -7.48 -6.41
C ARG A 159 -6.13 -8.44 -7.24
N VAL A 160 -6.72 -7.97 -8.33
CA VAL A 160 -7.80 -8.68 -9.04
C VAL A 160 -7.38 -9.42 -10.31
N PHE A 161 -6.23 -9.08 -10.90
CA PHE A 161 -5.76 -9.75 -12.11
C PHE A 161 -5.41 -11.22 -11.87
N SER A 162 -5.38 -12.01 -12.95
CA SER A 162 -4.87 -13.38 -12.91
C SER A 162 -3.38 -13.42 -12.57
N ASN A 163 -2.89 -14.55 -12.03
CA ASN A 163 -1.48 -14.69 -11.69
C ASN A 163 -0.55 -14.45 -12.89
N VAL A 164 -0.93 -14.91 -14.08
CA VAL A 164 -0.16 -14.68 -15.33
C VAL A 164 0.04 -13.19 -15.60
N MET A 165 -1.01 -12.38 -15.41
CA MET A 165 -0.91 -10.93 -15.60
C MET A 165 -0.10 -10.27 -14.50
N LYS A 166 -0.25 -10.72 -13.24
CA LYS A 166 0.56 -10.22 -12.12
C LYS A 166 2.05 -10.51 -12.34
N GLU A 167 2.39 -11.74 -12.72
CA GLU A 167 3.76 -12.17 -13.06
C GLU A 167 4.38 -11.35 -14.21
N ALA A 168 3.58 -10.95 -15.20
CA ALA A 168 4.05 -10.08 -16.27
C ALA A 168 4.18 -8.59 -15.84
N LEU A 169 3.42 -8.15 -14.84
CA LEU A 169 3.48 -6.78 -14.33
C LEU A 169 4.63 -6.56 -13.35
N PHE A 170 5.02 -7.57 -12.56
CA PHE A 170 6.07 -7.41 -11.54
C PHE A 170 7.44 -6.97 -12.09
N PRO A 171 7.98 -7.59 -13.15
CA PRO A 171 9.26 -7.16 -13.72
C PRO A 171 9.20 -5.70 -14.18
N HIS A 172 8.04 -5.26 -14.68
CA HIS A 172 7.85 -3.89 -15.12
C HIS A 172 7.82 -2.92 -13.94
N ILE A 173 7.14 -3.23 -12.82
CA ILE A 173 7.21 -2.36 -11.64
C ILE A 173 8.65 -2.29 -11.09
N LEU A 174 9.37 -3.43 -11.07
CA LEU A 174 10.76 -3.50 -10.63
C LEU A 174 11.71 -2.68 -11.52
N GLU A 175 11.50 -2.70 -12.84
CA GLU A 175 12.28 -1.91 -13.82
C GLU A 175 12.24 -0.41 -13.53
N TYR A 176 11.12 0.10 -13.00
CA TYR A 176 10.94 1.51 -12.65
C TYR A 176 11.04 1.80 -11.14
N ALA A 177 11.39 0.82 -10.31
CA ALA A 177 11.34 0.97 -8.85
C ALA A 177 12.19 2.13 -8.33
N ASP A 178 13.34 2.40 -8.95
CA ASP A 178 14.21 3.54 -8.67
C ASP A 178 13.53 4.89 -8.93
N LYS A 179 12.95 5.05 -10.12
CA LYS A 179 12.23 6.25 -10.54
C LYS A 179 11.00 6.48 -9.68
N LEU A 180 10.26 5.42 -9.38
CA LEU A 180 9.09 5.48 -8.52
C LEU A 180 9.47 5.88 -7.09
N ALA A 181 10.50 5.27 -6.50
CA ALA A 181 10.96 5.62 -5.15
C ALA A 181 11.38 7.09 -5.03
N CYS A 182 11.91 7.67 -6.12
CA CYS A 182 12.35 9.06 -6.16
C CYS A 182 11.28 10.05 -6.65
N ASP A 183 10.02 9.62 -6.80
CA ASP A 183 8.89 10.49 -7.13
C ASP A 183 7.93 10.68 -5.94
N GLN A 184 7.31 11.86 -5.85
CA GLN A 184 6.43 12.24 -4.73
C GLN A 184 5.18 11.37 -4.58
N HIS A 185 4.66 10.83 -5.69
CA HIS A 185 3.50 9.95 -5.72
C HIS A 185 3.92 8.51 -6.01
N GLY A 186 4.96 8.33 -6.82
CA GLY A 186 5.57 7.04 -7.13
C GLY A 186 6.03 6.30 -5.87
N CYS A 187 6.60 6.98 -4.86
CA CYS A 187 7.06 6.30 -3.65
C CYS A 187 5.88 5.72 -2.85
N VAL A 188 4.75 6.44 -2.83
CA VAL A 188 3.50 5.98 -2.22
C VAL A 188 2.91 4.81 -3.00
N ALA A 189 2.94 4.89 -4.34
CA ALA A 189 2.46 3.82 -5.21
C ALA A 189 3.31 2.55 -5.04
N LEU A 190 4.64 2.67 -5.03
CA LEU A 190 5.56 1.56 -4.82
C LEU A 190 5.36 0.89 -3.45
N ASN A 191 5.23 1.67 -2.37
CA ASN A 191 4.93 1.14 -1.04
C ASN A 191 3.60 0.38 -1.02
N ARG A 192 2.57 0.89 -1.69
CA ARG A 192 1.29 0.18 -1.82
C ARG A 192 1.43 -1.11 -2.64
N CYS A 193 2.20 -1.11 -3.73
CA CYS A 193 2.52 -2.33 -4.46
C CYS A 193 3.16 -3.35 -3.52
N ILE A 194 4.21 -3.00 -2.78
CA ILE A 194 4.88 -3.87 -1.81
C ILE A 194 3.89 -4.43 -0.77
N THR A 195 2.95 -3.61 -0.30
CA THR A 195 1.96 -3.99 0.72
C THR A 195 0.90 -4.95 0.18
N VAL A 196 0.41 -4.76 -1.05
CA VAL A 196 -0.69 -5.57 -1.63
C VAL A 196 -0.23 -6.85 -2.30
N LEU A 197 1.09 -7.08 -2.39
CA LEU A 197 1.64 -8.32 -2.94
C LEU A 197 1.41 -9.47 -1.96
N ASP A 198 0.47 -10.33 -2.32
CA ASP A 198 0.19 -11.57 -1.57
C ASP A 198 1.24 -12.66 -1.85
N ASP A 199 1.94 -12.57 -2.99
CA ASP A 199 2.96 -13.56 -3.38
C ASP A 199 4.30 -13.31 -2.66
N PRO A 200 4.75 -14.23 -1.78
CA PRO A 200 5.97 -14.03 -1.00
C PRO A 200 7.24 -13.94 -1.86
N TYR A 201 7.30 -14.72 -2.95
CA TYR A 201 8.46 -14.79 -3.83
C TYR A 201 8.66 -13.46 -4.58
N CYS A 202 7.59 -12.93 -5.14
CA CYS A 202 7.56 -11.65 -5.83
C CYS A 202 7.89 -10.51 -4.87
N ARG A 203 7.31 -10.53 -3.65
CA ARG A 203 7.62 -9.55 -2.62
C ARG A 203 9.11 -9.51 -2.29
N THR A 204 9.81 -10.65 -2.25
CA THR A 204 11.26 -10.69 -2.01
C THR A 204 12.06 -9.87 -3.05
N PHE A 205 11.68 -9.88 -4.34
CA PHE A 205 12.38 -9.06 -5.34
C PHE A 205 12.22 -7.56 -5.10
N PHE A 206 11.03 -7.12 -4.67
CA PHE A 206 10.83 -5.72 -4.32
C PHE A 206 11.64 -5.32 -3.09
N LEU A 207 11.65 -6.17 -2.06
CA LEU A 207 12.49 -5.95 -0.87
C LEU A 207 13.97 -5.86 -1.25
N TYR A 208 14.44 -6.76 -2.11
CA TYR A 208 15.81 -6.75 -2.61
C TYR A 208 16.14 -5.49 -3.41
N ALA A 209 15.23 -5.03 -4.28
CA ALA A 209 15.41 -3.78 -5.02
C ALA A 209 15.58 -2.57 -4.09
N VAL A 210 14.83 -2.52 -2.98
CA VAL A 210 14.98 -1.47 -1.95
C VAL A 210 16.29 -1.63 -1.17
N VAL A 211 16.67 -2.86 -0.82
CA VAL A 211 17.95 -3.16 -0.14
C VAL A 211 19.13 -2.66 -0.96
N VAL A 212 19.21 -3.00 -2.24
CA VAL A 212 20.32 -2.62 -3.14
C VAL A 212 20.43 -1.10 -3.29
N ASN A 213 19.29 -0.40 -3.22
CA ASN A 213 19.22 1.07 -3.34
C ASN A 213 19.10 1.79 -1.98
N ALA A 214 19.34 1.11 -0.85
CA ALA A 214 19.08 1.64 0.48
C ALA A 214 19.86 2.94 0.75
N VAL A 215 21.13 3.02 0.33
CA VAL A 215 21.96 4.22 0.48
C VAL A 215 21.36 5.42 -0.25
N PRO A 216 21.25 5.44 -1.61
CA PRO A 216 20.72 6.61 -2.30
C PRO A 216 19.28 6.95 -1.88
N PHE A 217 18.43 5.97 -1.61
CA PHE A 217 17.08 6.23 -1.13
C PHE A 217 17.05 6.90 0.24
N SER A 218 17.94 6.53 1.17
CA SER A 218 18.00 7.13 2.50
C SER A 218 18.40 8.62 2.48
N TYR A 219 19.15 9.05 1.47
CA TYR A 219 19.46 10.47 1.25
C TYR A 219 18.35 11.24 0.50
N HIS A 220 17.44 10.53 -0.17
CA HIS A 220 16.44 11.15 -1.05
C HIS A 220 15.19 11.62 -0.29
N ALA A 221 14.62 12.76 -0.71
CA ALA A 221 13.43 13.37 -0.08
C ALA A 221 12.17 12.51 -0.12
N TYR A 222 12.05 11.64 -1.14
CA TYR A 222 10.96 10.67 -1.28
C TYR A 222 11.41 9.22 -1.07
N GLY A 223 12.65 8.89 -1.43
CA GLY A 223 13.17 7.51 -1.37
C GLY A 223 13.23 6.98 0.06
N ASN A 224 13.47 7.88 1.03
CA ASN A 224 13.51 7.51 2.44
C ASN A 224 12.17 6.88 2.88
N PHE A 225 11.03 7.31 2.34
CA PHE A 225 9.73 6.71 2.69
C PHE A 225 9.61 5.25 2.24
N VAL A 226 10.32 4.85 1.18
CA VAL A 226 10.35 3.46 0.71
C VAL A 226 11.20 2.60 1.64
N VAL A 227 12.38 3.08 2.04
CA VAL A 227 13.24 2.39 3.02
C VAL A 227 12.53 2.26 4.37
N GLN A 228 11.91 3.35 4.84
CA GLN A 228 11.10 3.36 6.05
C GLN A 228 9.97 2.33 6.00
N HIS A 229 9.23 2.29 4.90
CA HIS A 229 8.13 1.34 4.73
C HIS A 229 8.62 -0.11 4.79
N VAL A 230 9.73 -0.41 4.11
CA VAL A 230 10.32 -1.76 4.13
C VAL A 230 10.79 -2.15 5.54
N LEU A 231 11.41 -1.23 6.30
CA LEU A 231 11.77 -1.48 7.70
C LEU A 231 10.55 -1.70 8.61
N ASP A 232 9.39 -1.12 8.28
CA ASP A 232 8.13 -1.31 9.02
C ASP A 232 7.47 -2.66 8.74
N LEU A 233 7.89 -3.38 7.70
CA LEU A 233 7.42 -4.74 7.42
C LEU A 233 8.02 -5.79 8.38
N ASN A 234 9.01 -5.40 9.19
CA ASN A 234 9.71 -6.27 10.16
C ASN A 234 10.30 -7.55 9.55
N ASP A 235 10.75 -7.50 8.30
CA ASP A 235 11.49 -8.60 7.69
C ASP A 235 12.95 -8.57 8.17
N LEU A 236 13.33 -9.55 8.99
CA LEU A 236 14.64 -9.61 9.64
C LEU A 236 15.80 -9.57 8.64
N GLN A 237 15.73 -10.35 7.56
CA GLN A 237 16.79 -10.41 6.55
C GLN A 237 16.92 -9.07 5.83
N CYS A 238 15.81 -8.44 5.49
CA CYS A 238 15.79 -7.14 4.86
C CYS A 238 16.36 -6.06 5.78
N THR A 239 15.95 -6.02 7.05
CA THR A 239 16.50 -5.09 8.05
C THR A 239 18.01 -5.23 8.20
N LEU A 240 18.51 -6.46 8.32
CA LEU A 240 19.95 -6.73 8.40
C LEU A 240 20.69 -6.27 7.13
N ASN A 241 20.16 -6.59 5.95
CA ASN A 241 20.80 -6.19 4.69
C ASN A 241 20.80 -4.67 4.49
N ILE A 242 19.71 -3.96 4.86
CA ILE A 242 19.67 -2.50 4.87
C ILE A 242 20.72 -1.96 5.84
N ALA A 243 20.82 -2.50 7.04
CA ALA A 243 21.82 -2.08 8.03
C ALA A 243 23.25 -2.27 7.50
N VAL A 244 23.55 -3.41 6.89
CA VAL A 244 24.86 -3.67 6.27
C VAL A 244 25.16 -2.67 5.15
N ASN A 245 24.21 -2.41 4.26
CA ASN A 245 24.40 -1.49 3.14
C ASN A 245 24.58 -0.02 3.59
N LEU A 246 23.99 0.35 4.72
CA LEU A 246 24.10 1.71 5.28
C LEU A 246 25.32 1.91 6.19
N ARG A 247 26.15 0.87 6.41
CA ARG A 247 27.38 1.01 7.18
C ARG A 247 28.31 2.03 6.51
N GLY A 248 28.86 2.93 7.33
CA GLY A 248 29.65 4.09 6.91
C GLY A 248 28.82 5.34 6.61
N HIS A 249 27.49 5.26 6.64
CA HIS A 249 26.60 6.37 6.30
C HIS A 249 25.75 6.87 7.47
N TYR A 250 25.67 6.15 8.59
CA TYR A 250 24.76 6.50 9.70
C TYR A 250 25.05 7.89 10.27
N VAL A 251 26.32 8.26 10.41
CA VAL A 251 26.68 9.60 10.91
C VAL A 251 26.20 10.70 9.97
N GLU A 252 26.45 10.57 8.66
CA GLU A 252 26.01 11.56 7.66
C GLU A 252 24.48 11.62 7.53
N LEU A 253 23.82 10.45 7.51
CA LEU A 253 22.36 10.35 7.48
C LEU A 253 21.73 11.04 8.70
N SER A 254 22.37 10.92 9.87
CA SER A 254 21.90 11.57 11.10
C SER A 254 21.98 13.11 11.06
N PHE A 255 22.80 13.69 10.17
CA PHE A 255 22.87 15.15 9.98
C PHE A 255 21.76 15.72 9.09
N ILE A 256 21.00 14.87 8.38
CA ILE A 256 19.97 15.31 7.43
C ILE A 256 18.57 14.82 7.84
N LYS A 257 17.55 15.58 7.43
CA LYS A 257 16.15 15.29 7.77
C LYS A 257 15.74 13.85 7.41
N TYR A 258 15.90 13.48 6.14
CA TYR A 258 15.39 12.23 5.61
C TYR A 258 16.15 11.01 6.13
N GLY A 259 17.48 11.12 6.18
CA GLY A 259 18.36 10.07 6.67
C GLY A 259 18.17 9.79 8.16
N SER A 260 17.94 10.83 8.99
CA SER A 260 17.79 10.66 10.43
C SER A 260 16.65 9.71 10.81
N TYR A 261 15.53 9.75 10.08
CA TYR A 261 14.41 8.82 10.29
C TYR A 261 14.79 7.35 10.03
N ILE A 262 15.67 7.09 9.06
CA ILE A 262 16.15 5.73 8.77
C ILE A 262 17.02 5.24 9.92
N VAL A 263 17.94 6.09 10.40
CA VAL A 263 18.83 5.74 11.51
C VAL A 263 18.02 5.49 12.78
N GLU A 264 17.03 6.33 13.07
CA GLU A 264 16.11 6.12 14.20
C GLU A 264 15.35 4.79 14.11
N LYS A 265 14.85 4.41 12.92
CA LYS A 265 14.19 3.11 12.74
C LYS A 265 15.12 1.92 12.90
N LEU A 266 16.38 2.03 12.48
CA LEU A 266 17.38 0.98 12.69
C LEU A 266 17.79 0.86 14.16
N LEU A 267 17.75 1.95 14.92
CA LEU A 267 17.97 1.92 16.37
C LEU A 267 16.83 1.21 17.13
N ASP A 268 15.61 1.18 16.58
CA ASP A 268 14.47 0.49 17.20
C ASP A 268 14.58 -1.04 17.11
N ARG A 269 15.56 -1.58 16.36
CA ARG A 269 15.74 -3.02 16.14
C ARG A 269 17.04 -3.48 16.77
N ARG A 270 16.99 -4.51 17.61
CA ARG A 270 18.17 -5.06 18.30
C ARG A 270 19.26 -5.48 17.32
N GLU A 271 18.85 -6.00 16.16
CA GLU A 271 19.70 -6.58 15.13
C GLU A 271 20.52 -5.53 14.37
N SER A 272 20.03 -4.29 14.28
CA SER A 272 20.75 -3.17 13.64
C SER A 272 21.25 -2.11 14.62
N MET A 273 20.72 -2.05 15.85
CA MET A 273 21.11 -1.06 16.85
C MET A 273 22.62 -1.05 17.09
N VAL A 274 23.22 -2.24 17.26
CA VAL A 274 24.65 -2.38 17.56
C VAL A 274 25.52 -1.71 16.50
N VAL A 275 25.30 -2.02 15.22
CA VAL A 275 26.13 -1.48 14.13
C VAL A 275 25.96 0.03 13.96
N VAL A 276 24.76 0.55 14.23
CA VAL A 276 24.50 2.00 14.21
C VAL A 276 25.26 2.68 15.35
N VAL A 277 25.14 2.19 16.58
CA VAL A 277 25.76 2.84 17.74
C VAL A 277 27.28 2.74 17.68
N GLU A 278 27.82 1.61 17.25
CA GLU A 278 29.27 1.46 17.04
C GLU A 278 29.79 2.53 16.08
N GLU A 279 29.11 2.79 14.96
CA GLU A 279 29.52 3.86 14.04
C GLU A 279 29.43 5.26 14.67
N LEU A 280 28.37 5.55 15.42
CA LEU A 280 28.25 6.81 16.16
C LEU A 280 29.40 7.00 17.16
N LEU A 281 29.84 5.93 17.83
CA LEU A 281 30.98 5.97 18.76
C LEU A 281 32.31 6.18 18.03
N MET A 282 32.46 5.68 16.80
CA MET A 282 33.68 5.80 16.00
C MET A 282 33.82 7.16 15.31
N CYS A 283 32.81 8.03 15.35
CA CYS A 283 32.91 9.33 14.69
C CYS A 283 34.00 10.22 15.32
N GLN A 284 34.87 10.81 14.50
CA GLN A 284 36.01 11.58 14.99
C GLN A 284 35.62 12.99 15.47
N GLY A 285 36.46 13.57 16.34
CA GLY A 285 36.30 14.95 16.81
C GLY A 285 34.99 15.20 17.55
N ASP A 286 34.38 16.35 17.29
CA ASP A 286 33.15 16.83 17.92
C ASP A 286 31.87 16.38 17.20
N ARG A 287 31.96 15.48 16.21
CA ARG A 287 30.80 15.12 15.36
C ARG A 287 29.62 14.56 16.15
N LEU A 288 29.86 13.74 17.18
CA LEU A 288 28.80 13.22 18.06
C LEU A 288 28.10 14.36 18.82
N LEU A 289 28.86 15.33 19.32
CA LEU A 289 28.33 16.53 19.96
C LEU A 289 27.51 17.37 18.97
N ARG A 290 28.02 17.55 17.74
CA ARG A 290 27.31 18.27 16.68
C ARG A 290 26.00 17.58 16.30
N LEU A 291 25.97 16.25 16.27
CA LEU A 291 24.72 15.49 16.12
C LEU A 291 23.77 15.77 17.29
N ALA A 292 24.25 15.64 18.53
CA ALA A 292 23.44 15.85 19.74
C ALA A 292 22.83 17.27 19.83
N ARG A 293 23.49 18.27 19.22
CA ARG A 293 23.01 19.66 19.15
C ARG A 293 22.25 20.00 17.85
N GLY A 294 22.31 19.12 16.85
CA GLY A 294 21.74 19.35 15.53
C GLY A 294 20.21 19.25 15.53
N THR A 295 19.56 19.75 14.47
CA THR A 295 18.09 19.72 14.34
C THR A 295 17.51 18.31 14.15
N TYR A 296 18.30 17.39 13.60
CA TYR A 296 17.89 16.02 13.29
C TYR A 296 18.65 15.01 14.14
N GLY A 297 19.98 15.12 14.17
CA GLY A 297 20.86 14.22 14.92
C GLY A 297 20.57 14.15 16.42
N ASN A 298 19.94 15.17 17.02
CA ASN A 298 19.58 15.12 18.44
C ASN A 298 18.61 13.96 18.74
N PHE A 299 17.66 13.69 17.83
CA PHE A 299 16.69 12.61 17.98
C PHE A 299 17.38 11.25 17.87
N VAL A 300 18.31 11.11 16.92
CA VAL A 300 19.14 9.91 16.75
C VAL A 300 19.98 9.64 18.00
N VAL A 301 20.73 10.63 18.49
CA VAL A 301 21.60 10.47 19.66
C VAL A 301 20.78 10.17 20.93
N TYR A 302 19.67 10.89 21.13
CA TYR A 302 18.79 10.64 22.25
C TYR A 302 18.18 9.24 22.19
N LYS A 303 17.71 8.80 21.01
CA LYS A 303 17.20 7.45 20.82
C LYS A 303 18.29 6.41 21.07
N ALA A 304 19.50 6.59 20.54
CA ALA A 304 20.63 5.70 20.77
C ALA A 304 20.93 5.51 22.27
N LEU A 305 20.96 6.62 23.04
CA LEU A 305 21.10 6.58 24.50
C LEU A 305 19.96 5.79 25.17
N ARG A 306 18.71 6.02 24.75
CA ARG A 306 17.52 5.36 25.31
C ARG A 306 17.48 3.86 25.04
N VAL A 307 17.77 3.43 23.81
CA VAL A 307 17.71 2.01 23.43
C VAL A 307 18.86 1.23 24.03
N THR A 308 20.07 1.81 24.08
CA THR A 308 21.22 1.16 24.72
C THR A 308 21.11 1.10 26.24
N GLN A 309 20.47 2.09 26.88
CA GLN A 309 20.15 2.02 28.31
C GLN A 309 19.17 0.87 28.63
N ALA A 310 18.21 0.62 27.74
CA ALA A 310 17.22 -0.44 27.93
C ALA A 310 17.79 -1.84 27.64
N GLU A 311 18.78 -1.94 26.74
CA GLU A 311 19.41 -3.19 26.35
C GLU A 311 20.58 -3.55 27.29
N MET A 312 20.27 -4.32 28.33
CA MET A 312 21.23 -4.76 29.37
C MET A 312 22.40 -5.62 28.87
N THR A 313 22.38 -6.07 27.60
CA THR A 313 23.44 -6.94 27.06
C THR A 313 24.60 -6.16 26.44
N ARG A 314 24.46 -4.84 26.22
CA ARG A 314 25.47 -3.98 25.57
C ARG A 314 25.67 -2.66 26.32
N ASP A 315 25.86 -2.76 27.63
CA ASP A 315 26.17 -1.63 28.50
C ASP A 315 27.43 -0.85 28.06
N ASP A 316 28.36 -1.52 27.37
CA ASP A 316 29.54 -0.91 26.75
C ASP A 316 29.16 0.21 25.77
N LEU A 317 28.12 -0.01 24.96
CA LEU A 317 27.64 0.96 23.98
C LEU A 317 26.98 2.16 24.67
N PHE A 318 26.17 1.90 25.70
CA PHE A 318 25.52 2.93 26.49
C PHE A 318 26.55 3.84 27.17
N TRP A 319 27.47 3.25 27.93
CA TRP A 319 28.51 4.01 28.63
C TRP A 319 29.49 4.67 27.66
N GLY A 320 29.74 4.06 26.49
CA GLY A 320 30.49 4.70 25.42
C GLY A 320 29.87 6.03 24.99
N LEU A 321 28.56 6.07 24.77
CA LEU A 321 27.84 7.30 24.36
C LEU A 321 27.86 8.34 25.49
N VAL A 322 27.58 7.92 26.72
CA VAL A 322 27.61 8.78 27.91
C VAL A 322 28.99 9.42 28.08
N ASN A 323 30.05 8.62 28.06
CA ASN A 323 31.42 9.10 28.27
C ASN A 323 31.89 10.07 27.18
N ARG A 324 31.40 9.92 25.94
CA ARG A 324 31.72 10.86 24.86
C ARG A 324 30.92 12.16 24.92
N LEU A 325 29.75 12.17 25.55
CA LEU A 325 28.87 13.36 25.60
C LEU A 325 28.96 14.14 26.91
N ARG A 326 29.19 13.46 28.05
CA ARG A 326 29.24 14.06 29.40
C ARG A 326 30.27 15.20 29.52
N PRO A 327 31.46 15.16 28.87
CA PRO A 327 32.40 16.29 28.89
C PRO A 327 31.86 17.57 28.24
N PHE A 328 30.77 17.51 27.50
CA PHE A 328 30.19 18.62 26.75
C PHE A 328 28.81 19.05 27.25
N LEU A 329 28.43 18.70 28.48
CA LEU A 329 27.12 19.04 29.06
C LEU A 329 26.77 20.52 28.93
N ASP A 330 27.73 21.42 29.18
CA ASP A 330 27.54 22.88 29.06
C ASP A 330 27.23 23.32 27.63
N LEU A 331 27.74 22.59 26.63
CA LEU A 331 27.55 22.89 25.21
C LEU A 331 26.26 22.29 24.64
N LEU A 332 25.67 21.29 25.31
CA LEU A 332 24.37 20.70 24.94
C LEU A 332 23.19 21.64 25.23
N GLY A 333 23.44 22.80 25.84
CA GLY A 333 22.49 23.89 26.13
C GLY A 333 21.67 24.31 24.92
N LYS A 334 20.49 23.67 24.80
CA LYS A 334 19.29 23.86 23.93
C LYS A 334 18.65 22.51 23.60
N SER A 335 19.39 21.40 23.67
CA SER A 335 18.85 20.04 23.62
C SER A 335 18.48 19.59 25.04
N HIS A 336 17.39 20.15 25.57
CA HIS A 336 16.97 19.90 26.97
C HIS A 336 16.83 18.41 27.28
N THR A 337 16.48 17.58 26.30
CA THR A 337 16.26 16.15 26.47
C THR A 337 17.55 15.37 26.71
N ILE A 338 18.63 15.63 25.95
CA ILE A 338 19.88 14.88 26.08
C ILE A 338 20.63 15.32 27.35
N ALA A 339 20.77 16.63 27.59
CA ALA A 339 21.48 17.11 28.77
C ALA A 339 20.77 16.69 30.07
N ALA A 340 19.44 16.76 30.12
CA ALA A 340 18.67 16.29 31.28
C ALA A 340 18.80 14.77 31.47
N PHE A 341 18.79 14.01 30.37
CA PHE A 341 19.00 12.56 30.42
C PHE A 341 20.39 12.21 30.95
N LEU A 342 21.45 12.88 30.49
CA LEU A 342 22.80 12.61 30.97
C LEU A 342 22.99 13.00 32.44
N ASN A 343 22.32 14.06 32.92
CA ASN A 343 22.35 14.47 34.32
C ASN A 343 21.56 13.55 35.26
N SER A 344 20.63 12.72 34.75
CA SER A 344 19.90 11.75 35.57
C SER A 344 20.65 10.42 35.73
N ILE A 345 21.74 10.23 34.99
CA ILE A 345 22.61 9.06 35.10
C ILE A 345 23.56 9.28 36.29
N PRO A 346 23.73 8.27 37.17
CA PRO A 346 24.64 8.33 38.31
C PRO A 346 26.08 8.80 38.01
#